data_AF-A0A9X3MS89-F1
#
_entry.id   AF-A0A9X3MS89-F1
#
_cell.length_a   1.000
_cell.length_b   1.000
_cell.length_c   1.000
_cell.angle_alpha   90.00
_cell.angle_beta   90.00
_cell.angle_gamma   90.00
#
_symmetry.space_group_name_H-M   'P 1'
#
loop_
_entity.id
_entity.type
_entity.pdbx_description
1 polymer ?
#
loop_
_entity_poly.entity_id
_entity_poly.type
_entity_poly.pdbx_seq_one_letter_code
_entity_poly.pdbx_strand_id
1 'polypeptide(L)' 'MRTLKKLVLGETWWLPLGIAVVLIIGGLVIRPLAPALWHDAGGFLLLAGVLAVLLSSVARSATRRE' A
#
# COMPACT_ATOMS: atom_id res chain seq x y z
N MET A 1 22.56 2.82 18.13
CA MET A 1 21.56 1.79 17.72
C MET A 1 20.09 2.25 17.75
N ARG A 2 19.64 3.11 18.68
CA ARG A 2 18.23 3.58 18.74
C ARG A 2 17.73 4.34 17.49
N THR A 3 18.57 5.16 16.85
CA THR A 3 18.22 5.95 15.65
C THR A 3 17.99 5.08 14.42
N LEU A 4 18.84 4.07 14.18
CA LEU A 4 18.65 3.08 13.13
C LEU A 4 17.36 2.27 13.34
N LYS A 5 17.06 1.90 14.59
CA LYS A 5 15.78 1.27 14.94
C LYS A 5 14.59 2.17 14.62
N LYS A 6 14.68 3.49 14.84
CA LYS A 6 13.60 4.44 14.49
C LYS A 6 13.41 4.59 12.98
N LEU A 7 14.51 4.67 12.22
CA LEU A 7 14.51 4.71 10.75
C LEU A 7 13.92 3.42 10.16
N VAL A 8 14.38 2.26 10.65
CA VAL A 8 13.98 0.96 10.14
C VAL A 8 12.59 0.55 10.60
N LEU A 9 12.15 0.86 11.83
CA LEU A 9 10.87 0.36 12.38
C LEU A 9 9.72 1.37 12.33
N GLY A 10 10.01 2.68 12.29
CA GLY A 10 8.98 3.71 12.47
C GLY A 10 8.49 4.33 11.18
N GLU A 11 9.41 4.79 10.34
CA GLU A 11 9.09 5.60 9.15
C GLU A 11 9.06 4.76 7.87
N THR A 12 9.93 3.75 7.77
CA THR A 12 10.06 2.91 6.57
C THR A 12 8.97 1.84 6.46
N TRP A 13 8.23 1.51 7.54
CA TRP A 13 7.24 0.42 7.51
C TRP A 13 5.90 0.79 6.89
N TRP A 14 5.54 2.07 6.84
CA TRP A 14 4.21 2.47 6.38
C TRP A 14 3.96 2.14 4.91
N LEU A 15 4.98 2.33 4.08
CA LEU A 15 4.92 2.06 2.65
C LEU A 15 4.81 0.56 2.32
N PRO A 16 5.70 -0.33 2.81
CA PRO A 16 5.58 -1.77 2.60
C PRO A 16 4.32 -2.35 3.27
N LEU A 17 3.88 -1.82 4.42
CA LEU A 17 2.63 -2.26 5.05
C LEU A 17 1.41 -1.89 4.18
N GLY A 18 1.35 -0.68 3.66
CA GLY A 18 0.29 -0.25 2.74
C GLY A 18 0.25 -1.12 1.47
N ILE A 19 1.41 -1.42 0.90
CA ILE A 19 1.52 -2.30 -0.28
C ILE A 19 1.06 -3.73 0.07
N ALA A 20 1.48 -4.28 1.21
CA ALA A 20 1.06 -5.61 1.65
C ALA A 20 -0.47 -5.70 1.81
N VAL A 21 -1.09 -4.66 2.38
CA VAL A 21 -2.56 -4.57 2.50
C VAL A 21 -3.24 -4.56 1.14
N VAL A 22 -2.75 -3.76 0.18
CA VAL A 22 -3.30 -3.72 -1.19
C VAL A 22 -3.21 -5.09 -1.87
N LEU A 23 -2.06 -5.77 -1.73
CA LEU A 23 -1.85 -7.09 -2.32
C LEU A 23 -2.73 -8.16 -1.67
N ILE A 24 -2.91 -8.13 -0.34
CA ILE A 24 -3.79 -9.06 0.37
C ILE A 24 -5.25 -8.83 -0.04
N ILE A 25 -5.71 -7.57 -0.05
CA ILE A 25 -7.10 -7.27 -0.41
C ILE A 25 -7.35 -7.62 -1.87
N GLY A 26 -6.49 -7.20 -2.80
CA GLY A 26 -6.65 -7.53 -4.23
C GLY A 26 -6.57 -9.04 -4.48
N GLY A 27 -5.50 -9.67 -4.02
CA GLY A 27 -5.16 -11.05 -4.35
C GLY A 27 -5.91 -12.12 -3.55
N LEU A 28 -6.21 -11.90 -2.26
CA LEU A 28 -6.90 -12.87 -1.41
C LEU A 28 -8.39 -12.58 -1.21
N VAL A 29 -8.84 -11.33 -1.35
CA VAL A 29 -10.25 -10.98 -1.10
C VAL A 29 -10.99 -10.78 -2.42
N ILE A 30 -10.54 -9.84 -3.26
CA ILE A 30 -11.26 -9.47 -4.49
C ILE A 30 -11.20 -10.59 -5.53
N ARG A 31 -10.04 -11.22 -5.72
CA ARG A 31 -9.86 -12.33 -6.67
C ARG A 31 -10.89 -13.48 -6.50
N PRO A 32 -11.12 -14.05 -5.30
CA PRO A 32 -12.11 -15.11 -5.12
C PRO A 32 -13.56 -14.62 -5.10
N LEU A 33 -13.82 -13.39 -4.62
CA LEU A 33 -15.19 -12.86 -4.50
C LEU A 33 -15.74 -12.31 -5.82
N ALA A 34 -14.88 -11.85 -6.73
CA ALA A 34 -15.26 -11.26 -8.00
C ALA A 34 -14.31 -11.70 -9.14
N PRO A 35 -14.32 -12.99 -9.53
CA PRO A 35 -13.35 -13.56 -10.47
C PRO A 35 -13.43 -12.94 -11.88
N ALA A 36 -14.64 -12.60 -12.35
CA ALA A 36 -14.83 -11.92 -13.64
C ALA A 36 -14.21 -10.52 -13.63
N LEU A 37 -14.52 -9.71 -12.60
CA LEU A 37 -13.94 -8.38 -12.44
C LEU A 37 -12.41 -8.44 -12.27
N TRP A 38 -11.90 -9.46 -11.57
CA TRP A 38 -10.47 -9.65 -11.41
C TRP A 38 -9.76 -9.98 -12.72
N HIS A 39 -10.38 -10.77 -13.59
CA HIS A 39 -9.81 -11.12 -14.90
C HIS A 39 -9.63 -9.89 -15.78
N ASP A 40 -10.64 -9.01 -15.81
CA ASP A 40 -10.66 -7.85 -16.70
C ASP A 40 -9.96 -6.62 -16.09
N ALA A 41 -10.09 -6.40 -14.78
CA ALA A 41 -9.67 -5.17 -14.12
C ALA A 41 -8.70 -5.38 -12.94
N GLY A 42 -8.30 -6.61 -12.61
CA GLY A 42 -7.48 -6.90 -11.44
C GLY A 42 -6.13 -6.17 -11.43
N GLY A 43 -5.46 -6.12 -12.58
CA GLY A 43 -4.20 -5.37 -12.74
C GLY A 43 -4.39 -3.86 -12.51
N PHE A 44 -5.48 -3.29 -13.02
CA PHE A 44 -5.81 -1.88 -12.82
C PHE A 44 -6.16 -1.57 -11.36
N LEU A 45 -6.93 -2.44 -10.71
CA LEU A 45 -7.27 -2.32 -9.28
C LEU A 45 -6.02 -2.33 -8.40
N LEU A 46 -5.07 -3.23 -8.68
CA LEU A 46 -3.80 -3.30 -7.95
C LEU A 46 -2.97 -2.03 -8.15
N LEU A 47 -2.85 -1.56 -9.40
CA LEU A 47 -2.14 -0.33 -9.72
C LEU A 47 -2.76 0.87 -9.00
N ALA A 48 -4.08 1.01 -9.07
CA ALA A 48 -4.81 2.08 -8.37
C ALA A 48 -4.59 2.03 -6.85
N GLY A 49 -4.62 0.84 -6.26
CA GLY A 49 -4.32 0.65 -4.84
C GLY A 49 -2.89 1.05 -4.46
N VAL A 50 -1.89 0.65 -5.26
CA VAL A 50 -0.48 1.04 -5.04
C VAL A 50 -0.32 2.55 -5.16
N LEU A 51 -0.92 3.17 -6.18
CA LEU A 51 -0.90 4.63 -6.34
C LEU A 51 -1.52 5.34 -5.15
N ALA A 52 -2.66 4.86 -4.64
CA ALA A 52 -3.30 5.43 -3.45
C ALA A 52 -2.39 5.35 -2.20
N VAL A 53 -1.68 4.24 -2.01
CA VAL A 53 -0.70 4.08 -0.91
C VAL A 53 0.46 5.07 -1.07
N LEU A 54 0.99 5.21 -2.28
CA LEU A 54 2.07 6.15 -2.56
C LEU A 54 1.63 7.60 -2.32
N LEU A 55 0.47 8.00 -2.85
CA LEU A 55 -0.08 9.34 -2.62
C LEU A 55 -0.30 9.60 -1.13
N SER A 56 -0.86 8.63 -0.39
CA SER A 56 -1.07 8.75 1.06
C SER A 56 0.24 8.91 1.81
N SER A 57 1.28 8.17 1.39
CA SER A 57 2.62 8.29 1.98
C SER A 57 3.23 9.67 1.70
N VAL A 58 3.14 10.16 0.46
CA VAL A 58 3.65 11.48 0.08
C VAL A 58 2.90 12.59 0.82
N ALA A 59 1.57 12.53 0.86
CA ALA A 59 0.72 13.49 1.57
C ALA A 59 1.08 13.53 3.05
N ARG A 60 1.24 12.37 3.70
CA ARG A 60 1.64 12.27 5.10
C ARG A 60 3.05 12.82 5.35
N SER A 61 3.98 12.58 4.45
CA SER A 61 5.33 13.15 4.52
C SER A 61 5.33 14.67 4.34
N ALA A 62 4.45 15.21 3.49
CA ALA A 62 4.29 16.65 3.30
C ALA A 62 3.72 17.32 4.55
N THR A 63 2.64 16.77 5.13
CA THR A 63 2.02 17.29 6.36
C THR A 63 2.96 17.23 7.58
N ARG A 64 3.94 16.31 7.60
CA ARG A 64 4.91 16.22 8.70
C ARG A 64 6.05 17.24 8.64
N ARG A 65 6.19 17.96 7.51
CA ARG A 65 7.24 18.97 7.31
C ARG A 65 6.77 20.40 7.64
N GLU A 66 5.47 20.61 7.78
CA GLU A 66 4.85 21.85 8.27
C GLU A 66 4.76 21.84 9.80
#